data_AF-A0AAV6LAI8-F1
#
_entry.id   AF-A0AAV6LAI8-F1
#
_cell.length_a   1.000
_cell.length_b   1.000
_cell.length_c   1.000
_cell.angle_alpha   90.00
_cell.angle_beta   90.00
_cell.angle_gamma   90.00
#
_symmetry.space_group_name_H-M   'P 1'
#
loop_
_entity.id
_entity.type
_entity.pdbx_description
1 polymer ?
#
loop_
_entity_poly.entity_id
_entity_poly.type
_entity_poly.pdbx_seq_one_letter_code
_entity_poly.pdbx_strand_id
1 'polypeptide(L)'
;MKSASCFRRRPKEVTCDSTQYLFIIGASNRPDLIDPALLRPGRFDKLLYVGVNSDPSYRERVLKALTRKFQLREDIRPVVEEAIKRSVEMKANA
;
A
#
# COMPACT_ATOMS: atom_id res chain seq x y z
N MET A 1 -17.91 10.26 -26.44
CA MET A 1 -17.25 11.44 -25.86
C MET A 1 -17.70 11.61 -24.41
N LYS A 2 -16.85 11.30 -23.43
CA LYS A 2 -17.05 11.68 -22.03
C LYS A 2 -15.78 12.43 -21.62
N SER A 3 -15.91 13.74 -21.42
CA SER A 3 -14.80 14.61 -21.05
C SER A 3 -14.30 14.22 -19.66
N ALA A 4 -13.03 13.83 -19.57
CA ALA A 4 -12.35 13.72 -18.28
C ALA A 4 -12.18 15.15 -17.73
N SER A 5 -13.02 15.55 -16.78
CA SER A 5 -12.81 16.78 -16.04
C SER A 5 -11.53 16.62 -15.22
N CYS A 6 -10.45 17.26 -15.66
CA CYS A 6 -9.22 17.42 -14.90
C CYS A 6 -9.57 18.18 -13.62
N PHE A 7 -9.81 17.45 -12.54
CA PHE A 7 -10.05 18.02 -11.22
C PHE A 7 -8.71 18.54 -10.69
N ARG A 8 -8.31 19.74 -11.15
CA ARG A 8 -7.23 20.52 -10.55
C ARG A 8 -7.65 20.89 -9.14
N ARG A 9 -7.34 20.04 -8.16
CA ARG A 9 -7.35 20.46 -6.75
C ARG A 9 -6.33 21.58 -6.62
N ARG A 10 -6.80 22.80 -6.36
CA ARG A 10 -5.93 23.88 -5.89
C ARG A 10 -5.17 23.36 -4.66
N PRO A 11 -3.84 23.57 -4.56
CA PRO A 11 -3.13 23.27 -3.33
C PRO A 11 -3.79 24.09 -2.23
N LYS A 12 -4.31 23.43 -1.20
CA LYS A 12 -4.83 24.14 -0.03
C LYS A 12 -3.61 24.73 0.68
N GLU A 13 -3.60 26.05 0.74
CA GLU A 13 -2.64 26.82 1.54
C GLU A 13 -2.71 26.28 2.98
N VAL A 14 -1.57 25.79 3.47
CA VAL A 14 -1.49 25.20 4.81
C VAL A 14 -1.43 26.36 5.79
N THR A 15 -2.59 26.80 6.28
CA THR A 15 -2.68 27.74 7.39
C THR A 15 -2.26 27.03 8.67
N CYS A 16 -1.17 27.50 9.27
CA CYS A 16 -0.65 27.01 10.54
C CYS A 16 -1.54 27.49 11.70
N ASP A 17 -2.65 26.80 11.90
CA ASP A 17 -3.47 26.94 13.11
C ASP A 17 -2.81 26.12 14.24
N SER A 18 -2.55 26.74 15.39
CA SER A 18 -1.76 26.17 16.50
C SER A 18 -2.39 24.96 17.22
N THR A 19 -3.54 24.48 16.73
CA THR A 19 -4.32 23.36 17.29
C THR A 19 -4.35 22.11 16.40
N GLN A 20 -3.68 22.10 15.24
CA GLN A 20 -3.71 20.99 14.29
C GLN A 20 -2.46 20.10 14.41
N TYR A 21 -2.64 18.84 14.78
CA TYR A 21 -1.56 17.84 14.75
C TYR A 21 -1.25 17.46 13.29
N LEU A 22 -0.13 17.95 12.76
CA LEU A 22 0.35 17.62 11.42
C LEU A 22 1.29 16.41 11.48
N PHE A 23 0.90 15.32 10.82
CA PHE A 23 1.75 14.15 10.60
C PHE A 23 2.19 14.07 9.14
N ILE A 24 3.49 13.87 8.92
CA ILE A 24 4.07 13.74 7.58
C ILE A 24 4.55 12.30 7.40
N ILE A 25 4.17 11.67 6.29
CA ILE A 25 4.63 10.33 5.91
C ILE A 25 5.34 10.43 4.56
N GLY A 26 6.58 9.98 4.51
CA GLY A 26 7.37 9.81 3.29
C GLY A 26 7.50 8.34 2.92
N ALA A 27 7.51 8.04 1.62
CA ALA A 27 7.81 6.72 1.10
C ALA A 27 8.95 6.84 0.07
N SER A 28 10.06 6.13 0.30
CA SER A 28 11.18 6.04 -0.63
C SER A 28 11.61 4.58 -0.77
N ASN A 29 11.85 4.15 -2.01
CA ASN A 29 12.45 2.85 -2.29
C ASN A 29 13.99 2.88 -2.18
N ARG A 30 14.57 4.06 -1.99
CA ARG A 30 16.02 4.30 -1.89
C ARG A 30 16.32 5.14 -0.63
N PRO A 31 16.38 4.52 0.55
CA PRO A 31 16.68 5.23 1.80
C PRO A 31 18.12 5.75 1.85
N ASP A 32 19.02 5.17 1.04
CA ASP A 32 20.42 5.57 0.84
C ASP A 32 20.57 6.98 0.26
N LEU A 33 19.59 7.43 -0.53
CA LEU A 33 19.63 8.73 -1.20
C LEU A 33 18.95 9.86 -0.42
N ILE A 34 18.45 9.59 0.79
CA ILE A 34 17.77 10.60 1.59
C ILE A 34 18.81 11.55 2.20
N ASP A 35 18.55 12.85 2.09
CA ASP A 35 19.39 13.88 2.72
C ASP A 35 19.48 13.66 4.25
N PRO A 36 20.68 13.52 4.82
CA PRO A 36 20.88 13.38 6.26
C PRO A 36 20.23 14.50 7.09
N ALA A 37 20.04 15.69 6.52
CA ALA A 37 19.35 16.78 7.19
C ALA A 37 17.88 16.45 7.49
N LEU A 38 17.22 15.62 6.68
CA LEU A 38 15.83 15.22 6.89
C LEU A 38 15.66 14.14 7.98
N LEU A 39 16.72 13.40 8.29
CA LEU A 39 16.74 12.35 9.32
C LEU A 39 16.98 12.88 10.73
N ARG A 40 17.18 14.19 10.88
CA ARG A 40 17.34 14.83 12.18
C ARG A 40 16.01 14.88 12.93
N PRO A 41 16.02 14.79 14.27
CA PRO A 41 14.80 14.89 15.10
C PRO A 41 13.98 16.15 14.79
N GLY A 42 12.65 16.01 14.72
CA GLY A 42 11.69 17.05 14.33
C GLY A 42 11.32 17.06 12.83
N ARG A 43 11.72 16.03 12.06
CA ARG A 43 11.45 15.85 10.63
C ARG A 43 11.03 14.40 10.35
N PHE A 44 11.87 13.61 9.67
CA PHE A 44 11.65 12.16 9.47
C PHE A 44 12.35 11.37 10.58
N ASP A 45 11.76 11.43 11.76
CA ASP A 45 12.33 10.89 12.99
C ASP A 45 12.28 9.37 13.06
N LYS A 46 11.30 8.77 12.37
CA LYS A 46 11.04 7.33 12.37
C LYS A 46 11.11 6.80 10.95
N LEU A 47 12.09 5.92 10.72
CA LEU A 47 12.20 5.14 9.49
C LEU A 47 11.55 3.78 9.70
N LEU A 48 10.56 3.45 8.87
CA LEU A 48 9.88 2.16 8.87
C LEU A 48 10.28 1.40 7.61
N TYR A 49 11.07 0.35 7.77
CA TYR A 49 11.43 -0.52 6.66
C TYR A 49 10.37 -1.59 6.46
N VAL A 50 9.86 -1.70 5.23
CA VAL A 50 8.86 -2.70 4.85
C VAL A 50 9.52 -3.70 3.92
N GLY A 51 9.83 -4.89 4.47
CA GLY A 51 10.36 -6.01 3.70
C GLY A 51 9.28 -6.79 2.97
N VAL A 52 9.72 -7.69 2.08
CA VAL A 52 8.83 -8.69 1.48
C VAL A 52 8.49 -9.73 2.55
N ASN A 53 7.20 -9.96 2.78
CA ASN A 53 6.75 -11.01 3.68
C ASN A 53 6.88 -12.38 2.99
N SER A 54 7.61 -13.30 3.61
CA SER A 54 7.77 -14.68 3.15
C SER A 54 6.60 -15.59 3.55
N ASP A 55 5.80 -15.18 4.52
CA ASP A 55 4.71 -15.99 5.07
C ASP A 55 3.63 -16.29 4.01
N PRO A 56 3.35 -17.58 3.71
CA PRO A 56 2.31 -18.00 2.77
C PRO A 56 0.92 -17.46 3.15
N SER A 57 0.58 -17.44 4.43
CA SER A 57 -0.72 -16.95 4.94
C SER A 57 -0.91 -15.45 4.67
N TYR A 58 0.17 -14.67 4.71
CA TYR A 58 0.12 -13.25 4.35
C TYR A 58 -0.20 -13.07 2.87
N ARG A 59 0.43 -13.86 2.00
CA ARG A 59 0.20 -13.82 0.54
C ARG A 59 -1.23 -14.21 0.20
N GLU A 60 -1.78 -15.21 0.88
CA GLU A 60 -3.20 -15.58 0.76
C GLU A 60 -4.12 -14.41 1.13
N ARG A 61 -3.85 -13.74 2.25
CA ARG A 61 -4.63 -12.57 2.70
C ARG A 61 -4.60 -11.42 1.70
N VAL A 62 -3.43 -11.13 1.12
CA VAL A 62 -3.29 -10.08 0.08
C VAL A 62 -4.10 -10.45 -1.16
N LEU A 63 -3.99 -11.69 -1.65
CA LEU A 63 -4.75 -12.14 -2.81
C LEU A 63 -6.26 -12.08 -2.56
N LYS A 64 -6.73 -12.53 -1.40
CA LYS A 64 -8.14 -12.38 -0.98
C LYS A 64 -8.57 -10.92 -0.91
N ALA A 65 -7.70 -10.04 -0.41
CA ALA A 65 -8.01 -8.61 -0.33
C ALA A 65 -8.12 -7.95 -1.70
N LEU A 66 -7.30 -8.37 -2.68
CA LEU A 66 -7.35 -7.91 -4.06
C LEU A 66 -8.60 -8.44 -4.78
N THR A 67 -8.95 -9.71 -4.57
CA THR A 67 -10.09 -10.35 -5.25
C THR A 67 -11.45 -9.99 -4.66
N ARG A 68 -11.51 -9.38 -3.46
CA ARG A 68 -12.77 -8.99 -2.78
C ARG A 68 -13.73 -8.14 -3.61
N LYS A 69 -13.23 -7.30 -4.52
CA LYS A 69 -14.06 -6.40 -5.35
C LYS A 69 -14.57 -7.04 -6.64
N PHE A 70 -14.13 -8.25 -6.97
CA PHE A 70 -14.51 -8.91 -8.20
C PHE A 70 -15.91 -9.50 -8.06
N GLN A 71 -16.78 -9.21 -9.03
CA GLN A 71 -18.09 -9.84 -9.13
C GLN A 71 -17.91 -11.24 -9.73
N LEU A 72 -17.62 -12.20 -8.87
CA LEU A 72 -17.50 -13.60 -9.25
C LEU A 72 -18.88 -14.25 -9.19
N ARG A 73 -19.22 -14.97 -10.26
CA ARG A 73 -20.37 -15.87 -10.33
C ARG A 73 -20.20 -17.00 -9.30
N GLU A 74 -21.30 -17.46 -8.71
CA GLU A 74 -21.30 -18.35 -7.54
C GLU A 74 -20.59 -19.70 -7.78
N ASP A 75 -20.65 -20.20 -9.01
CA ASP A 75 -19.95 -21.38 -9.50
C ASP A 75 -18.42 -21.23 -9.52
N ILE A 76 -17.91 -20.02 -9.77
CA ILE A 76 -16.48 -19.75 -9.93
C ILE A 76 -15.80 -19.41 -8.60
N ARG A 77 -16.55 -18.92 -7.60
CA ARG A 77 -16.01 -18.57 -6.27
C ARG A 77 -15.17 -19.67 -5.61
N PRO A 78 -15.63 -20.93 -5.50
CA PRO A 78 -14.84 -21.98 -4.85
C PRO A 78 -13.56 -22.31 -5.64
N VAL A 79 -13.61 -22.26 -6.97
CA VAL A 79 -12.44 -22.51 -7.84
C VAL A 79 -11.36 -21.46 -7.62
N VAL A 80 -11.75 -20.19 -7.44
CA VAL A 80 -10.81 -19.09 -7.18
C VAL A 80 -10.17 -19.23 -5.80
N GLU A 81 -10.93 -19.61 -4.78
CA GLU A 81 -10.35 -19.85 -3.44
C GLU A 81 -9.34 -21.00 -3.45
N GLU A 82 -9.64 -22.08 -4.16
CA GLU A 82 -8.73 -23.20 -4.31
C GLU A 82 -7.48 -22.83 -5.12
N ALA A 83 -7.65 -22.05 -6.20
CA ALA A 83 -6.54 -21.55 -7.01
C ALA A 83 -5.61 -20.62 -6.21
N ILE A 84 -6.17 -19.78 -5.33
CA ILE A 84 -5.39 -18.92 -4.43
C ILE A 84 -4.53 -19.77 -3.49
N LYS A 85 -5.10 -20.80 -2.86
CA LYS A 85 -4.36 -21.71 -1.97
C LYS A 85 -3.22 -22.43 -2.71
N ARG A 86 -3.53 -23.02 -3.87
CA ARG A 86 -2.53 -23.70 -4.72
C ARG A 86 -1.39 -22.77 -5.15
N SER A 87 -1.70 -21.53 -5.53
CA SER A 87 -0.69 -20.55 -5.96
C SER A 87 0.28 -20.15 -4.85
N VAL A 88 -0.21 -20.16 -3.61
CA VAL A 88 0.58 -19.86 -2.41
C VAL A 88 1.48 -21.04 -2.05
N GLU A 89 0.94 -22.27 -2.07
CA GLU A 89 1.69 -23.50 -1.76
C GLU A 89 2.76 -23.84 -2.80
N MET A 90 2.47 -23.69 -4.10
CA MET A 90 3.46 -23.99 -5.15
C MET A 90 4.69 -23.08 -5.10
N LYS A 91 4.58 -21.87 -4.53
CA LYS A 91 5.71 -20.95 -4.35
C LYS A 91 6.38 -21.06 -2.98
N ALA A 92 5.84 -21.87 -2.07
CA ALA A 92 6.48 -22.18 -0.79
C ALA A 92 7.46 -23.36 -0.92
N ASN A 93 7.24 -24.24 -1.91
CA ASN A 93 8.04 -25.44 -2.16
C ASN A 93 9.05 -25.31 -3.33
N ALA A 94 9.22 -24.10 -3.86
CA ALA A 94 10.15 -23.77 -4.94
C ALA A 94 11.20 -22.78 -4.43
#